data_AF-A0A914NP17-F1
#
_entry.id   AF-A0A914NP17-F1
#
_cell.length_a   1.000
_cell.length_b   1.000
_cell.length_c   1.000
_cell.angle_alpha   90.00
_cell.angle_beta   90.00
_cell.angle_gamma   90.00
#
_symmetry.space_group_name_H-M   'P 1'
#
loop_
_entity.id
_entity.type
_entity.pdbx_description
1 polymer ?
#
loop_
_entity_poly.entity_id
_entity_poly.type
_entity_poly.pdbx_seq_one_letter_code
_entity_poly.pdbx_strand_id
1 'polypeptide(L)'
;MGKLIEVTPTSSILYSNEQAFMSKFFKNVCNSYREVDECLLRCESKSKQVADLKTAYAGLQFVCKQRKEEFFSSLPCLFENEVKGVKHCSIQINRSQETTLLFTNAIISREFHSMQMRFSALCRDLSSVIRCM
;
A
#
# COMPACT_ATOMS: atom_id res chain seq x y z
N MET A 1 -9.36 32.99 5.84
CA MET A 1 -9.63 32.65 4.42
C MET A 1 -8.41 31.92 3.86
N GLY A 2 -8.38 30.60 4.00
CA GLY A 2 -7.31 29.77 3.44
C GLY A 2 -7.55 29.55 1.95
N LYS A 3 -6.54 29.84 1.12
CA LYS A 3 -6.57 29.56 -0.32
C LYS A 3 -6.66 28.05 -0.52
N LEU A 4 -7.73 27.58 -1.16
CA LEU A 4 -7.76 26.26 -1.78
C LEU A 4 -6.65 26.23 -2.83
N ILE A 5 -5.74 25.27 -2.70
CA ILE A 5 -4.81 24.91 -3.77
C ILE A 5 -5.65 24.19 -4.82
N GLU A 6 -6.05 24.92 -5.87
CA GLU A 6 -6.56 24.32 -7.09
C GLU A 6 -5.42 23.53 -7.74
N VAL A 7 -5.47 22.22 -7.62
CA VAL A 7 -4.60 21.32 -8.38
C VAL A 7 -5.21 21.19 -9.78
N THR A 8 -4.80 22.08 -10.67
CA THR A 8 -5.07 21.96 -12.11
C THR A 8 -4.41 20.69 -12.67
N PRO A 9 -5.13 19.87 -13.46
CA PRO A 9 -4.57 18.65 -14.01
C PRO A 9 -3.78 18.94 -15.29
N THR A 10 -2.46 19.07 -15.17
CA THR A 10 -1.52 18.85 -16.29
C THR A 10 -1.31 17.34 -16.45
N SER A 11 -2.34 16.67 -16.97
CA SER A 11 -2.64 15.24 -16.74
C SER A 11 -2.09 14.23 -17.75
N SER A 12 -1.18 14.58 -18.67
CA SER A 12 -0.62 13.58 -19.60
C SER A 12 0.85 13.28 -19.37
N ILE A 13 1.65 14.29 -19.00
CA ILE A 13 3.11 14.14 -18.82
C ILE A 13 3.47 13.68 -17.39
N LEU A 14 2.70 14.07 -16.38
CA LEU A 14 2.86 13.53 -15.01
C LEU A 14 2.46 12.05 -14.96
N TYR A 15 1.40 11.69 -15.69
CA TYR A 15 0.80 10.34 -15.70
C TYR A 15 1.74 9.27 -16.27
N SER A 16 2.48 9.58 -17.35
CA SER A 16 3.46 8.64 -17.91
C SER A 16 4.65 8.42 -16.99
N ASN A 17 5.06 9.44 -16.23
CA ASN A 17 6.21 9.37 -15.34
C ASN A 17 5.92 8.53 -14.08
N GLU A 18 4.72 8.62 -13.53
CA GLU A 18 4.31 7.83 -12.36
C GLU A 18 4.09 6.35 -12.71
N GLN A 19 3.49 6.05 -13.87
CA GLN A 19 3.36 4.67 -14.36
C GLN A 19 4.72 4.03 -14.64
N ALA A 20 5.64 4.79 -15.25
CA ALA A 20 7.01 4.34 -15.48
C ALA A 20 7.78 4.15 -14.15
N PHE A 21 7.56 5.04 -13.17
CA PHE A 21 8.12 4.91 -11.83
C PHE A 21 7.64 3.64 -11.13
N MET A 22 6.32 3.40 -11.08
CA MET A 22 5.75 2.22 -10.43
C MET A 22 6.19 0.91 -11.10
N SER A 23 6.22 0.88 -12.43
CA SER A 23 6.75 -0.25 -13.17
C SER A 23 8.23 -0.50 -12.87
N LYS A 24 9.04 0.57 -12.76
CA LYS A 24 10.46 0.48 -12.39
C LYS A 24 10.64 0.02 -10.93
N PHE A 25 9.82 0.53 -10.01
CA PHE A 25 9.84 0.13 -8.61
C PHE A 25 9.58 -1.36 -8.44
N PHE A 26 8.47 -1.88 -9.00
CA PHE A 26 8.16 -3.30 -8.90
C PHE A 26 9.20 -4.19 -9.61
N LYS A 27 9.77 -3.74 -10.73
CA LYS A 27 10.91 -4.43 -11.36
C LYS A 27 12.10 -4.53 -10.41
N ASN A 28 12.46 -3.45 -9.72
CA ASN A 28 13.55 -3.45 -8.76
C ASN A 28 13.27 -4.38 -7.57
N VAL A 29 12.07 -4.32 -7.00
CA VAL A 29 11.65 -5.23 -5.90
C VAL A 29 11.75 -6.69 -6.35
N CYS A 30 11.28 -7.02 -7.55
CA CYS A 30 11.36 -8.39 -8.05
C CYS A 30 12.79 -8.84 -8.38
N ASN A 31 13.67 -7.93 -8.78
CA ASN A 31 15.09 -8.23 -8.96
C ASN A 31 15.76 -8.53 -7.62
N SER A 32 15.50 -7.72 -6.59
CA SER A 32 16.01 -7.98 -5.23
C SER A 32 15.46 -9.27 -4.64
N TYR A 33 14.15 -9.55 -4.84
CA TYR A 33 13.56 -10.80 -4.41
C TYR A 33 14.22 -12.01 -5.08
N ARG A 34 14.54 -11.93 -6.38
CA ARG A 34 15.25 -13.00 -7.09
C ARG A 34 16.61 -13.30 -6.47
N GLU A 35 17.39 -12.27 -6.12
CA GLU A 35 18.69 -12.43 -5.46
C GLU A 35 18.56 -13.10 -4.08
N VAL A 36 17.53 -12.74 -3.32
CA VAL A 36 17.20 -13.39 -2.05
C VAL A 36 16.76 -14.84 -2.25
N ASP A 37 15.88 -15.12 -3.22
CA ASP A 37 15.40 -16.49 -3.54
C ASP A 37 16.58 -17.39 -3.93
N GLU A 38 17.49 -16.91 -4.78
CA GLU A 38 18.72 -17.61 -5.16
C GLU A 38 19.65 -17.85 -3.95
N CYS A 39 19.78 -16.87 -3.05
CA CYS A 39 20.54 -17.04 -1.80
C CYS A 39 19.94 -18.14 -0.93
N LEU A 40 18.62 -18.13 -0.72
CA LEU A 40 17.91 -19.11 0.10
C LEU A 40 17.91 -20.52 -0.50
N LEU A 41 18.05 -20.65 -1.82
CA LEU A 41 18.26 -21.94 -2.47
C LEU A 41 19.66 -22.53 -2.22
N ARG A 42 20.67 -21.66 -2.07
CA ARG A 42 22.05 -22.05 -1.74
C ARG A 42 22.24 -22.33 -0.26
N CYS A 43 21.46 -21.68 0.60
CA CYS A 43 21.38 -22.01 2.02
C CYS A 43 20.73 -23.38 2.24
N GLU A 44 20.99 -23.99 3.39
CA GLU A 44 20.44 -25.31 3.75
C GLU A 44 18.91 -25.31 3.68
N SER A 45 18.37 -25.82 2.57
CA SER A 45 16.98 -25.65 2.14
C SER A 45 15.96 -26.33 3.04
N LYS A 46 16.42 -27.16 3.99
CA LYS A 46 15.63 -27.90 4.97
C LYS A 46 15.65 -27.30 6.38
N SER A 47 16.41 -26.22 6.61
CA SER A 47 16.39 -25.54 7.91
C SER A 47 15.05 -24.84 8.12
N LYS A 48 14.53 -24.90 9.35
CA LYS A 48 13.27 -24.24 9.73
C LYS A 48 13.34 -22.74 9.45
N GLN A 49 14.50 -22.13 9.67
CA GLN A 49 14.76 -20.72 9.45
C GLN A 49 14.59 -20.31 7.98
N VAL A 50 15.07 -21.13 7.04
CA VAL A 50 14.88 -20.88 5.60
C VAL A 50 13.41 -21.04 5.20
N ALA A 51 12.69 -22.00 5.79
CA ALA A 51 11.25 -22.18 5.55
C ALA A 51 10.42 -20.99 6.07
N ASP A 52 10.72 -20.51 7.28
CA ASP A 52 10.08 -19.33 7.88
C ASP A 52 10.36 -18.08 7.02
N LEU A 53 11.59 -17.90 6.54
CA LEU A 53 11.95 -16.80 5.66
C LEU A 53 11.19 -16.86 4.32
N LYS A 54 11.10 -18.03 3.70
CA LYS A 54 10.32 -18.21 2.46
C LYS A 54 8.85 -17.88 2.67
N THR A 55 8.30 -18.23 3.82
CA THR A 55 6.92 -17.88 4.19
C THR A 55 6.75 -16.37 4.34
N ALA A 56 7.68 -15.68 4.99
CA ALA A 56 7.65 -14.23 5.16
C ALA A 56 7.65 -13.47 3.82
N TYR A 57 8.29 -14.01 2.78
CA TYR A 57 8.34 -13.42 1.44
C TYR A 57 7.39 -14.06 0.42
N ALA A 58 6.42 -14.88 0.85
CA ALA A 58 5.49 -15.58 -0.05
C ALA A 58 4.68 -14.63 -0.94
N GLY A 59 4.36 -13.41 -0.45
CA GLY A 59 3.71 -12.38 -1.25
C GLY A 59 4.58 -11.90 -2.42
N LEU A 60 5.89 -11.73 -2.19
CA LEU A 60 6.83 -11.38 -3.26
C LEU A 60 7.02 -12.54 -4.23
N GLN A 61 7.05 -13.79 -3.74
CA GLN A 61 7.08 -14.97 -4.62
C GLN A 61 5.88 -14.99 -5.56
N PHE A 62 4.69 -14.72 -5.03
CA PHE A 62 3.46 -14.68 -5.82
C PHE A 62 3.54 -13.61 -6.91
N VAL A 63 3.86 -12.36 -6.53
CA VAL A 63 3.93 -11.22 -7.46
C VAL A 63 5.09 -11.34 -8.47
N CYS A 64 6.27 -11.76 -8.03
CA CYS A 64 7.48 -11.71 -8.84
C CYS A 64 7.79 -12.98 -9.62
N LYS A 65 7.15 -14.11 -9.30
CA LYS A 65 7.41 -15.42 -9.94
C LYS A 65 6.12 -16.06 -10.47
N GLN A 66 5.10 -16.20 -9.63
CA GLN A 66 3.91 -16.99 -9.99
C GLN A 66 2.93 -16.23 -10.90
N ARG A 67 2.72 -14.93 -10.65
CA ARG A 67 1.73 -14.09 -11.34
C ARG A 67 2.37 -12.82 -11.93
N LYS A 68 3.66 -12.88 -12.23
CA LYS A 68 4.42 -11.71 -12.71
C LYS A 68 3.77 -11.04 -13.90
N GLU A 69 3.51 -11.78 -14.96
CA GLU A 69 2.94 -11.18 -16.19
C GLU A 69 1.56 -10.57 -15.93
N GLU A 70 0.68 -11.31 -15.27
CA GLU A 70 -0.68 -10.87 -14.91
C GLU A 70 -0.69 -9.64 -13.99
N PHE A 71 0.20 -9.60 -13.00
CA PHE A 71 0.33 -8.45 -12.11
C PHE A 71 0.81 -7.21 -12.87
N PHE A 72 1.91 -7.34 -13.62
CA PHE A 72 2.49 -6.21 -14.35
C PHE A 72 1.60 -5.73 -15.51
N SER A 73 0.86 -6.63 -16.17
CA SER A 73 -0.13 -6.24 -17.19
C SER A 73 -1.34 -5.53 -16.59
N SER A 74 -1.64 -5.78 -15.30
CA SER A 74 -2.74 -5.14 -14.58
C SER A 74 -2.34 -3.82 -13.92
N LEU A 75 -1.05 -3.52 -13.75
CA LEU A 75 -0.58 -2.26 -13.16
C LEU A 75 -1.14 -1.00 -13.84
N PRO A 76 -1.25 -0.90 -15.17
CA PRO A 76 -1.89 0.24 -15.82
C PRO A 76 -3.35 0.42 -15.37
N CYS A 77 -4.11 -0.68 -15.33
CA CYS A 77 -5.50 -0.68 -14.88
C CYS A 77 -5.61 -0.28 -13.40
N LEU A 78 -4.75 -0.83 -12.54
CA LEU A 78 -4.70 -0.47 -11.13
C LEU A 78 -4.41 1.02 -10.97
N PHE A 79 -3.43 1.58 -11.69
CA PHE A 79 -3.10 2.99 -11.62
C PHE A 79 -4.25 3.90 -12.08
N GLU A 80 -4.87 3.58 -13.22
CA GLU A 80 -6.00 4.34 -13.76
C GLU A 80 -7.22 4.33 -12.83
N ASN A 81 -7.45 3.21 -12.14
CA ASN A 81 -8.61 3.05 -11.27
C ASN A 81 -8.34 3.41 -9.81
N GLU A 82 -7.09 3.36 -9.34
CA GLU A 82 -6.68 3.81 -8.02
C GLU A 82 -6.97 5.30 -7.88
N VAL A 83 -6.54 6.14 -8.83
CA VAL A 83 -6.82 7.58 -8.79
C VAL A 83 -8.33 7.86 -8.78
N LYS A 84 -9.11 7.11 -9.57
CA LYS A 84 -10.57 7.24 -9.62
C LYS A 84 -11.21 6.80 -8.31
N GLY A 85 -10.79 5.67 -7.75
CA GLY A 85 -11.26 5.14 -6.48
C GLY A 85 -10.92 6.06 -5.32
N VAL A 86 -9.68 6.56 -5.25
CA VAL A 86 -9.23 7.54 -4.26
C VAL A 86 -10.04 8.84 -4.37
N LYS A 87 -10.31 9.31 -5.58
CA LYS A 87 -11.15 10.50 -5.79
C LYS A 87 -12.60 10.24 -5.35
N HIS A 88 -13.17 9.11 -5.74
CA HIS A 88 -14.54 8.72 -5.41
C HIS A 88 -14.74 8.59 -3.89
N CYS A 89 -13.79 7.94 -3.22
CA CYS A 89 -13.81 7.68 -1.79
C CYS A 89 -13.08 8.71 -0.96
N SER A 90 -12.80 9.89 -1.52
CA SER A 90 -11.97 10.93 -0.89
C SER A 90 -12.53 11.37 0.47
N ILE A 91 -13.86 11.40 0.62
CA ILE A 91 -14.51 11.75 1.89
C ILE A 91 -14.19 10.71 2.97
N GLN A 92 -14.35 9.43 2.65
CA GLN A 92 -14.07 8.31 3.56
C GLN A 92 -12.58 8.26 3.91
N ILE A 93 -11.71 8.47 2.92
CA ILE A 93 -10.25 8.50 3.10
C ILE A 93 -9.87 9.65 4.03
N ASN A 94 -10.32 10.88 3.75
CA ASN A 94 -10.00 12.06 4.58
C ASN A 94 -10.46 11.86 6.03
N ARG A 95 -11.65 11.31 6.22
CA ARG A 95 -12.19 11.01 7.55
C ARG A 95 -11.38 9.91 8.27
N SER A 96 -10.94 8.88 7.55
CA SER A 96 -10.07 7.85 8.11
C SER A 96 -8.69 8.40 8.50
N GLN A 97 -8.15 9.37 7.74
CA GLN A 97 -6.90 10.05 8.07
C GLN A 97 -7.05 10.91 9.33
N GLU A 98 -8.14 11.65 9.45
CA GLU A 98 -8.43 12.46 10.64
C GLU A 98 -8.55 11.58 11.89
N THR A 99 -9.31 10.50 11.84
CA THR A 99 -9.44 9.57 12.97
C THR A 99 -8.15 8.82 13.30
N THR A 100 -7.34 8.51 12.29
CA THR A 100 -5.97 7.97 12.49
C THR A 100 -5.13 8.97 13.28
N LEU A 101 -5.10 10.23 12.86
CA LEU A 101 -4.34 11.29 13.54
C LEU A 101 -4.83 11.47 14.98
N LEU A 102 -6.14 11.50 15.21
CA LEU A 102 -6.73 11.62 16.54
C LEU A 102 -6.35 10.44 17.44
N PHE A 103 -6.38 9.21 16.92
CA PHE A 103 -5.97 8.03 17.67
C PHE A 103 -4.48 8.03 17.99
N THR A 104 -3.63 8.32 17.00
CA THR A 104 -2.18 8.45 17.18
C THR A 104 -1.84 9.51 18.23
N ASN A 105 -2.49 10.68 18.18
CA ASN A 105 -2.31 11.73 19.18
C ASN A 105 -2.75 11.27 20.57
N ALA A 106 -3.82 10.48 20.69
CA ALA A 106 -4.26 9.91 21.97
C ALA A 106 -3.23 8.94 22.56
N ILE A 107 -2.58 8.13 21.71
CA ILE A 107 -1.49 7.24 22.13
C ILE A 107 -0.30 8.07 22.63
N ILE A 108 0.14 9.05 21.84
CA ILE A 108 1.31 9.89 22.17
C ILE A 108 1.06 10.66 23.47
N SER A 109 -0.11 11.29 23.61
CA SER A 109 -0.52 12.03 24.80
C SER A 109 -0.94 11.15 25.97
N ARG A 110 -0.90 9.81 25.81
CA ARG A 110 -1.28 8.84 26.85
C ARG A 110 -2.69 9.05 27.41
N GLU A 111 -3.63 9.45 26.54
CA GLU A 111 -5.03 9.66 26.90
C GLU A 111 -5.79 8.32 26.98
N PHE A 112 -5.47 7.50 27.98
CA PHE A 112 -6.00 6.13 28.11
C PHE A 112 -7.53 6.06 28.16
N HIS A 113 -8.20 7.09 28.71
CA HIS A 113 -9.66 7.15 28.77
C HIS A 113 -10.33 7.37 27.41
N SER A 114 -9.63 7.97 26.43
CA SER A 114 -10.19 8.27 25.09
C SER A 114 -9.73 7.26 24.02
N MET A 115 -8.69 6.47 24.29
CA MET A 115 -8.09 5.54 23.32
C MET A 115 -9.06 4.48 22.78
N GLN A 116 -9.86 3.85 23.63
CA GLN A 116 -10.80 2.81 23.19
C GLN A 116 -11.87 3.36 22.24
N MET A 117 -12.41 4.54 22.53
CA MET A 117 -13.38 5.20 21.65
C MET A 117 -12.73 5.63 20.32
N ARG A 118 -11.52 6.20 20.37
CA ARG A 118 -10.80 6.64 19.17
C ARG A 118 -10.38 5.46 18.28
N PHE A 119 -9.96 4.34 18.88
CA PHE A 119 -9.70 3.11 18.15
C PHE A 119 -10.97 2.57 17.47
N SER A 120 -12.10 2.57 18.18
CA SER A 120 -13.38 2.13 17.62
C SER A 120 -13.83 3.03 16.46
N ALA A 121 -13.63 4.35 16.56
CA ALA A 121 -13.90 5.29 15.48
C ALA A 121 -12.99 5.05 14.27
N LEU A 122 -11.68 4.86 14.51
CA LEU A 122 -10.71 4.51 13.47
C LEU A 122 -11.13 3.23 12.72
N CYS A 123 -11.48 2.16 13.44
CA CYS A 123 -11.93 0.92 12.81
C CYS A 123 -13.19 1.11 11.94
N ARG A 124 -14.15 1.93 12.37
CA ARG A 124 -15.36 2.23 11.59
C ARG A 124 -15.03 3.00 10.33
N ASP A 125 -14.19 4.03 10.43
CA ASP A 125 -13.85 4.87 9.28
C ASP A 125 -12.95 4.12 8.29
N LEU A 126 -12.05 3.25 8.76
CA LEU A 126 -11.32 2.30 7.89
C LEU A 126 -12.26 1.32 7.19
N SER A 127 -13.27 0.76 7.89
CA SER A 127 -14.27 -0.10 7.27
C SER A 127 -15.09 0.65 6.21
N SER A 128 -15.36 1.94 6.43
CA SER A 128 -16.04 2.81 5.46
C SER A 128 -15.22 3.01 4.18
N VAL A 129 -13.89 3.17 4.29
CA VAL A 129 -12.98 3.22 3.13
C VAL A 129 -13.02 1.90 2.36
N ILE A 130 -12.90 0.77 3.05
CA ILE A 130 -12.91 -0.57 2.43
C ILE A 130 -14.22 -0.84 1.69
N ARG A 131 -15.37 -0.37 2.20
CA ARG A 131 -16.67 -0.54 1.54
C ARG A 131 -16.88 0.39 0.34
N CYS A 132 -16.17 1.51 0.30
CA CYS A 132 -16.28 2.47 -0.78
C CYS A 132 -15.43 2.07 -1.99
N MET A 133 -14.25 1.52 -1.73
CA MET A 133 -13.33 0.97 -2.73
C MET A 133 -13.86 -0.34 -3.32
#